data_AF-A0A3M1PXF7-F1
#
_entry.id   AF-A0A3M1PXF7-F1
#
_cell.length_a   1.000
_cell.length_b   1.000
_cell.length_c   1.000
_cell.angle_alpha   90.00
_cell.angle_beta   90.00
_cell.angle_gamma   90.00
#
_symmetry.space_group_name_H-M   'P 1'
#
loop_
_entity.id
_entity.type
_entity.pdbx_description
1 polymer ?
#
loop_
_entity_poly.entity_id
_entity_poly.type
_entity_poly.pdbx_seq_one_letter_code
_entity_poly.pdbx_strand_id
1 'polypeptide(L)'
;MNTPFRRLVTGILLALAALSGCREGGDTVENTLEPIVDVEARLARYATVRLDADLSSLTSEQRRMVRLFIEAAEAMDRAFWKQAWGDRDALLERIRDPAAREYALLNYGPWDRLAGNEPFLSGVGPKPPGARFFPPDMTKDAFDRALAAAPDDLAEALRSHYTVVRRDEDGGLRAVPYHEEYAEEVRFAADRLRRAAALARDPGLRRYLELRARALVTDDYRPSDMA
;
A
#
# COMPACT_ATOMS: atom_id res chain seq x y z
N MET A 1 -10.79 -66.91 -36.96
CA MET A 1 -10.76 -67.13 -38.42
C MET A 1 -10.72 -65.79 -39.12
N ASN A 2 -9.86 -65.46 -40.08
CA ASN A 2 -8.56 -65.97 -40.51
C ASN A 2 -7.92 -64.78 -41.26
N THR A 3 -6.71 -64.44 -40.84
CA THR A 3 -5.58 -63.77 -41.54
C THR A 3 -5.39 -64.18 -43.02
N PRO A 4 -4.35 -63.71 -43.76
CA PRO A 4 -3.65 -62.41 -43.81
C PRO A 4 -3.28 -61.99 -45.27
N PHE A 5 -2.74 -60.78 -45.49
CA PHE A 5 -1.68 -60.65 -46.50
C PHE A 5 -0.64 -59.61 -46.12
N ARG A 6 0.59 -59.89 -46.52
CA ARG A 6 1.85 -59.57 -45.86
C ARG A 6 2.78 -59.00 -46.93
N ARG A 7 3.70 -58.13 -46.50
CA ARG A 7 4.99 -57.75 -47.12
C ARG A 7 4.95 -56.63 -48.17
N LEU A 8 5.65 -55.53 -47.87
CA LEU A 8 6.94 -55.28 -48.53
C LEU A 8 7.85 -54.44 -47.63
N VAL A 9 9.09 -54.91 -47.54
CA VAL A 9 10.25 -54.27 -46.90
C VAL A 9 10.89 -53.36 -47.93
N THR A 10 11.13 -52.08 -47.59
CA THR A 10 12.19 -51.28 -48.21
C THR A 10 12.79 -50.36 -47.16
N GLY A 11 14.07 -50.56 -46.87
CA GLY A 11 14.84 -49.72 -45.96
C GLY A 11 15.23 -48.39 -46.60
N ILE A 12 15.34 -47.36 -45.76
CA ILE A 12 16.09 -46.14 -46.06
C ILE A 12 16.95 -45.81 -44.83
N LEU A 13 18.26 -45.80 -45.07
CA LEU A 13 19.32 -45.31 -44.20
C LEU A 13 19.40 -43.77 -44.24
N LEU A 14 19.87 -43.19 -43.13
CA LEU A 14 20.53 -41.89 -42.94
C LEU A 14 19.73 -40.59 -43.19
N ALA A 15 19.54 -39.81 -42.13
CA ALA A 15 20.36 -38.62 -41.88
C ALA A 15 20.07 -38.05 -40.47
N LEU A 16 21.13 -37.92 -39.67
CA LEU A 16 21.15 -37.15 -38.43
C LEU A 16 20.99 -35.65 -38.78
N ALA A 17 19.98 -34.99 -38.20
CA ALA A 17 19.98 -33.55 -38.03
C ALA A 17 19.61 -33.25 -36.58
N ALA A 18 20.64 -32.96 -35.79
CA ALA A 18 20.49 -32.40 -34.45
C ALA A 18 19.98 -30.96 -34.60
N LEU A 19 18.69 -30.74 -34.38
CA LEU A 19 18.16 -29.43 -34.07
C LEU A 19 18.04 -29.35 -32.54
N SER A 20 19.08 -28.80 -31.93
CA SER A 20 19.01 -28.16 -30.62
C SER A 20 17.99 -27.03 -30.71
N GLY A 21 16.73 -27.36 -30.45
CA GLY A 21 15.73 -26.37 -30.08
C GLY A 21 16.01 -25.92 -28.67
N CYS A 22 16.75 -24.83 -28.51
CA CYS A 22 16.69 -24.01 -27.30
C CYS A 22 15.23 -23.65 -27.08
N ARG A 23 14.57 -24.36 -26.16
CA ARG A 23 13.34 -23.86 -25.55
C ARG A 23 13.77 -22.77 -24.60
N GLU A 24 13.89 -21.55 -25.15
CA GLU A 24 14.02 -20.33 -24.36
C GLU A 24 12.92 -20.33 -23.30
N GLY A 25 13.34 -20.01 -22.07
CA GLY A 25 12.46 -19.85 -20.93
C GLY A 25 11.40 -18.81 -21.22
N GLY A 26 10.23 -19.27 -21.62
CA GLY A 26 9.00 -18.53 -21.41
C GLY A 26 8.66 -18.63 -19.95
N ASP A 27 9.05 -17.62 -19.17
CA ASP A 27 8.43 -17.22 -17.91
C ASP A 27 8.91 -15.80 -17.57
N THR A 28 7.97 -14.91 -17.19
CA THR A 28 8.13 -13.56 -16.57
C THR A 28 7.77 -12.28 -17.36
N VAL A 29 7.24 -12.32 -18.58
CA VAL A 29 6.86 -11.06 -19.29
C VAL A 29 5.47 -10.52 -18.87
N GLU A 30 4.61 -11.31 -18.23
CA GLU A 30 3.18 -10.96 -18.12
C GLU A 30 2.78 -10.01 -16.97
N ASN A 31 3.71 -9.49 -16.16
CA ASN A 31 3.34 -8.63 -15.02
C ASN A 31 4.27 -7.44 -14.72
N THR A 32 5.16 -7.09 -15.65
CA THR A 32 6.09 -5.95 -15.46
C THR A 32 5.39 -4.63 -15.80
N LEU A 33 5.64 -3.61 -14.99
CA LEU A 33 5.16 -2.24 -15.17
C LEU A 33 6.29 -1.37 -15.72
N GLU A 34 6.12 -0.86 -16.93
CA GLU A 34 7.12 -0.04 -17.63
C GLU A 34 6.70 1.44 -17.60
N PRO A 35 7.63 2.39 -17.47
CA PRO A 35 7.29 3.81 -17.54
C PRO A 35 6.69 4.18 -18.91
N ILE A 36 5.61 4.96 -18.89
CA ILE A 36 4.95 5.51 -20.10
C ILE A 36 5.17 7.02 -20.25
N VAL A 37 6.04 7.58 -19.40
CA VAL A 37 6.46 8.98 -19.39
C VAL A 37 7.98 9.03 -19.16
N ASP A 38 8.59 10.17 -19.41
CA ASP A 38 9.98 10.46 -19.02
C ASP A 38 10.06 10.62 -17.49
N VAL A 39 10.35 9.53 -16.77
CA VAL A 39 10.34 9.51 -15.30
C VAL A 39 11.52 10.28 -14.70
N GLU A 40 12.64 10.35 -15.40
CA GLU A 40 13.83 11.11 -15.00
C GLU A 40 13.55 12.60 -15.00
N ALA A 41 12.93 13.13 -16.06
CA ALA A 41 12.51 14.53 -16.11
C ALA A 41 11.48 14.86 -15.02
N ARG A 42 10.60 13.90 -14.69
CA ARG A 42 9.62 14.05 -13.62
C ARG A 42 10.25 14.06 -12.23
N LEU A 43 11.22 13.17 -11.98
CA LEU A 43 12.03 13.11 -10.77
C LEU A 43 12.84 14.38 -10.56
N ALA A 44 13.40 14.96 -11.63
CA ALA A 44 14.19 16.20 -11.56
C ALA A 44 13.42 17.41 -11.00
N ARG A 45 12.07 17.34 -10.91
CA ARG A 45 11.24 18.36 -10.25
C ARG A 45 11.30 18.28 -8.72
N TYR A 46 11.74 17.16 -8.15
CA TYR A 46 11.94 16.95 -6.72
C TYR A 46 13.37 17.31 -6.35
N ALA A 47 13.55 18.44 -5.66
CA ALA A 47 14.85 18.80 -5.12
C ALA A 47 15.19 17.96 -3.89
N THR A 48 16.28 17.20 -3.94
CA THR A 48 16.79 16.47 -2.77
C THR A 48 17.43 17.46 -1.79
N VAL A 49 16.85 17.56 -0.61
CA VAL A 49 17.34 18.42 0.48
C VAL A 49 17.66 17.55 1.68
N ARG A 50 18.83 17.75 2.28
CA ARG A 50 19.19 17.11 3.55
C ARG A 50 18.42 17.78 4.68
N LEU A 51 17.49 17.06 5.29
CA LEU A 51 16.87 17.45 6.55
C LEU A 51 17.80 17.03 7.70
N ASP A 52 18.25 18.01 8.47
CA ASP A 52 19.18 17.81 9.59
C ASP A 52 18.68 18.62 10.80
N ALA A 53 19.03 18.17 12.00
CA ALA A 53 18.62 18.80 13.25
C ALA A 53 19.72 18.67 14.30
N ASP A 54 20.05 19.77 14.98
CA ASP A 54 20.95 19.73 16.13
C ASP A 54 20.22 19.13 17.34
N LEU A 55 20.66 17.94 17.76
CA LEU A 55 20.11 17.20 18.90
C LEU A 55 21.01 17.30 20.15
N SER A 56 22.00 18.18 20.15
CA SER A 56 22.97 18.35 21.26
C SER A 56 22.30 18.74 22.58
N SER A 57 21.21 19.52 22.51
CA SER A 57 20.43 19.97 23.67
C SER A 57 19.57 18.87 24.29
N LEU A 58 19.34 17.75 23.59
CA LEU A 58 18.50 16.67 24.09
C LEU A 58 19.24 15.83 25.14
N THR A 59 18.50 15.34 26.12
CA THR A 59 18.97 14.28 27.04
C THR A 59 19.05 12.93 26.33
N SER A 60 19.68 11.95 26.97
CA SER A 60 19.70 10.56 26.48
C SER A 60 18.29 9.96 26.38
N GLU A 61 17.39 10.30 27.32
CA GLU A 61 15.99 9.87 27.32
C GLU A 61 15.21 10.50 26.16
N GLN A 62 15.37 11.81 25.93
CA GLN A 62 14.74 12.49 24.79
C GLN A 62 15.25 11.96 23.45
N ARG A 63 16.55 11.70 23.30
CA ARG A 63 17.08 11.03 22.09
C ARG A 63 16.48 9.64 21.89
N ARG A 64 16.19 8.91 22.96
CA ARG A 64 15.49 7.61 22.89
C ARG A 64 14.03 7.79 22.50
N MET A 65 13.35 8.82 22.99
CA MET A 65 11.99 9.16 22.56
C MET A 65 11.93 9.49 21.07
N VAL A 66 12.88 10.28 20.53
CA VAL A 66 12.95 10.59 19.10
C VAL A 66 13.02 9.32 18.25
N ARG A 67 13.84 8.33 18.65
CA ARG A 67 13.89 7.04 17.95
C ARG A 67 12.53 6.33 17.97
N LEU A 68 11.85 6.30 19.11
CA LEU A 68 10.50 5.71 19.22
C LEU A 68 9.47 6.44 18.35
N PHE A 69 9.58 7.76 18.22
CA PHE A 69 8.72 8.54 17.32
C PHE A 69 8.97 8.21 15.84
N ILE A 70 10.23 8.03 15.45
CA ILE A 70 10.59 7.60 14.09
C ILE A 70 10.01 6.20 13.83
N GLU A 71 10.18 5.25 14.75
CA GLU A 71 9.60 3.90 14.62
C GLU A 71 8.05 3.95 14.51
N ALA A 72 7.39 4.83 15.27
CA ALA A 72 5.94 5.03 15.16
C ALA A 72 5.55 5.63 13.80
N ALA A 73 6.30 6.62 13.31
CA ALA A 73 6.06 7.26 12.02
C ALA A 73 6.24 6.29 10.86
N GLU A 74 7.24 5.41 10.91
CA GLU A 74 7.45 4.34 9.92
C GLU A 74 6.26 3.36 9.85
N ALA A 75 5.58 3.12 10.98
CA ALA A 75 4.35 2.33 10.96
C ALA A 75 3.19 3.08 10.28
N MET A 76 3.10 4.39 10.48
CA MET A 76 2.09 5.21 9.78
C MET A 76 2.39 5.30 8.27
N ASP A 77 3.66 5.31 7.88
CA ASP A 77 4.07 5.22 6.47
C ASP A 77 3.52 3.96 5.80
N ARG A 78 3.66 2.80 6.46
CA ARG A 78 3.08 1.53 5.99
C ARG A 78 1.55 1.56 5.90
N ALA A 79 0.87 2.15 6.89
CA ALA A 79 -0.58 2.30 6.86
C ALA A 79 -1.03 3.17 5.68
N PHE A 80 -0.32 4.25 5.40
CA PHE A 80 -0.62 5.12 4.27
C PHE A 80 -0.37 4.45 2.92
N TRP A 81 0.63 3.58 2.80
CA TRP A 81 0.80 2.72 1.62
C TRP A 81 -0.43 1.83 1.37
N LYS A 82 -0.98 1.20 2.42
CA LYS A 82 -2.21 0.41 2.33
C LYS A 82 -3.40 1.24 1.85
N GLN A 83 -3.50 2.49 2.29
CA GLN A 83 -4.54 3.44 1.88
C GLN A 83 -4.40 3.92 0.43
N ALA A 84 -3.16 4.21 0.01
CA ALA A 84 -2.88 4.82 -1.28
C ALA A 84 -2.87 3.81 -2.44
N TRP A 85 -2.35 2.60 -2.19
CA TRP A 85 -2.16 1.55 -3.20
C TRP A 85 -2.43 0.14 -2.66
N GLY A 86 -1.91 -0.20 -1.48
CA GLY A 86 -1.93 -1.57 -0.97
C GLY A 86 -0.55 -2.06 -0.60
N ASP A 87 -0.20 -3.21 -1.16
CA ASP A 87 1.11 -3.81 -1.01
C ASP A 87 2.15 -3.01 -1.80
N ARG A 88 3.00 -2.28 -1.06
CA ARG A 88 4.10 -1.49 -1.59
C ARG A 88 5.11 -2.38 -2.29
N ASP A 89 5.55 -3.45 -1.64
CA ASP A 89 6.68 -4.23 -2.12
C ASP A 89 6.27 -5.01 -3.38
N ALA A 90 5.05 -5.55 -3.41
CA ALA A 90 4.49 -6.17 -4.61
C ALA A 90 4.34 -5.19 -5.80
N LEU A 91 4.14 -3.89 -5.55
CA LEU A 91 4.20 -2.89 -6.63
C LEU A 91 5.63 -2.70 -7.12
N LEU A 92 6.56 -2.42 -6.21
CA LEU A 92 7.93 -2.05 -6.56
C LEU A 92 8.66 -3.21 -7.24
N GLU A 93 8.38 -4.46 -6.88
CA GLU A 93 8.91 -5.65 -7.55
C GLU A 93 8.54 -5.74 -9.03
N ARG A 94 7.39 -5.19 -9.41
CA ARG A 94 6.92 -5.16 -10.80
C ARG A 94 7.57 -4.05 -11.63
N ILE A 95 8.26 -3.10 -11.00
CA ILE A 95 8.89 -1.95 -11.66
C ILE A 95 10.39 -2.24 -11.82
N ARG A 96 10.85 -2.50 -13.05
CA ARG A 96 12.26 -2.80 -13.34
C ARG A 96 13.12 -1.55 -13.45
N ASP A 97 12.55 -0.48 -14.00
CA ASP A 97 13.24 0.79 -14.15
C ASP A 97 13.51 1.44 -12.76
N PRO A 98 14.78 1.71 -12.40
CA PRO A 98 15.11 2.26 -11.09
C PRO A 98 14.52 3.64 -10.82
N ALA A 99 14.47 4.51 -11.85
CA ALA A 99 13.93 5.86 -11.73
C ALA A 99 12.40 5.80 -11.52
N ALA A 100 11.70 4.94 -12.25
CA ALA A 100 10.27 4.71 -12.06
C ALA A 100 9.96 4.14 -10.68
N ARG A 101 10.84 3.26 -10.14
CA ARG A 101 10.70 2.71 -8.78
C ARG A 101 10.87 3.79 -7.71
N GLU A 102 11.88 4.65 -7.83
CA GLU A 102 12.07 5.80 -6.96
C GLU A 102 10.88 6.77 -7.06
N TYR A 103 10.39 7.02 -8.26
CA TYR A 103 9.24 7.89 -8.49
C TYR A 103 7.97 7.34 -7.84
N ALA A 104 7.74 6.03 -7.92
CA ALA A 104 6.64 5.36 -7.22
C ALA A 104 6.75 5.47 -5.70
N LEU A 105 7.95 5.40 -5.15
CA LEU A 105 8.19 5.62 -3.72
C LEU A 105 7.80 7.03 -3.28
N LEU A 106 8.27 8.06 -3.98
CA LEU A 106 7.94 9.47 -3.67
C LEU A 106 6.43 9.76 -3.78
N ASN A 107 5.75 9.13 -4.73
CA ASN A 107 4.34 9.33 -4.98
C ASN A 107 3.41 8.38 -4.21
N TYR A 108 3.95 7.45 -3.42
CA TYR A 108 3.20 6.38 -2.74
C TYR A 108 2.25 5.64 -3.69
N GLY A 109 2.79 5.23 -4.83
CA GLY A 109 2.05 4.52 -5.86
C GLY A 109 2.36 5.02 -7.27
N PRO A 110 1.71 4.42 -8.28
CA PRO A 110 2.03 4.61 -9.70
C PRO A 110 1.37 5.84 -10.35
N TRP A 111 1.09 6.89 -9.57
CA TRP A 111 0.40 8.11 -10.04
C TRP A 111 1.18 9.37 -9.68
N ASP A 112 1.36 10.27 -10.66
CA ASP A 112 2.11 11.52 -10.48
C ASP A 112 1.29 12.56 -9.70
N ARG A 113 1.63 12.76 -8.43
CA ARG A 113 0.94 13.72 -7.54
C ARG A 113 1.08 15.18 -7.98
N LEU A 114 2.16 15.52 -8.70
CA LEU A 114 2.38 16.86 -9.26
C LEU A 114 1.72 17.06 -10.63
N ALA A 115 1.16 15.99 -11.23
CA ALA A 115 0.41 16.03 -12.48
C ALA A 115 -0.99 15.43 -12.31
N GLY A 116 -1.71 15.85 -11.25
CA GLY A 116 -3.12 15.51 -11.09
C GLY A 116 -3.41 14.02 -10.84
N ASN A 117 -2.43 13.23 -10.41
CA ASN A 117 -2.49 11.77 -10.30
C ASN A 117 -2.61 11.02 -11.63
N GLU A 118 -2.07 11.57 -12.72
CA GLU A 118 -1.91 10.82 -13.98
C GLU A 118 -1.06 9.56 -13.73
N PRO A 119 -1.46 8.39 -14.26
CA PRO A 119 -0.64 7.19 -14.18
C PRO A 119 0.64 7.36 -15.00
N PHE A 120 1.76 6.90 -14.46
CA PHE A 120 3.06 6.97 -15.16
C PHE A 120 3.63 5.60 -15.52
N LEU A 121 2.93 4.51 -15.19
CA LEU A 121 3.29 3.13 -15.52
C LEU A 121 2.26 2.48 -16.44
N SER A 122 2.71 1.59 -17.32
CA SER A 122 1.87 0.80 -18.22
C SER A 122 0.88 -0.06 -17.43
N GLY A 123 -0.32 -0.30 -17.98
CA GLY A 123 -1.33 -1.15 -17.32
C GLY A 123 -1.96 -0.60 -16.04
N VAL A 124 -1.50 0.55 -15.54
CA VAL A 124 -2.10 1.25 -14.39
C VAL A 124 -3.16 2.21 -14.90
N GLY A 125 -4.40 2.03 -14.44
CA GLY A 125 -5.51 2.94 -14.74
C GLY A 125 -5.46 4.26 -13.96
N PRO A 126 -6.42 5.16 -14.19
CA PRO A 126 -6.56 6.38 -13.40
C PRO A 126 -6.66 6.07 -11.90
N LYS A 127 -6.12 6.96 -11.05
CA LYS A 127 -6.22 6.82 -9.61
C LYS A 127 -7.70 6.80 -9.18
N PRO A 128 -8.18 5.77 -8.44
CA PRO A 128 -9.54 5.77 -7.94
C PRO A 128 -9.81 6.98 -7.03
N PRO A 129 -10.94 7.69 -7.18
CA PRO A 129 -11.24 8.89 -6.40
C PRO A 129 -11.39 8.57 -4.90
N GLY A 130 -11.88 7.38 -4.57
CA GLY A 130 -11.96 6.88 -3.19
C GLY A 130 -10.67 6.23 -2.69
N ALA A 131 -9.58 6.25 -3.46
CA ALA A 131 -8.36 5.48 -3.22
C ALA A 131 -8.71 4.02 -2.81
N ARG A 132 -8.26 3.57 -1.63
CA ARG A 132 -8.66 2.28 -1.04
C ARG A 132 -9.58 2.41 0.18
N PHE A 133 -10.19 3.58 0.37
CA PHE A 133 -11.16 3.82 1.44
C PHE A 133 -12.56 3.25 1.13
N PHE A 134 -12.84 2.96 -0.14
CA PHE A 134 -14.11 2.43 -0.61
C PHE A 134 -13.89 1.18 -1.45
N PRO A 135 -14.93 0.36 -1.69
CA PRO A 135 -14.87 -0.68 -2.70
C PRO A 135 -14.44 -0.09 -4.07
N PRO A 136 -13.62 -0.81 -4.86
CA PRO A 136 -13.03 -0.27 -6.09
C PRO A 136 -14.08 0.09 -7.17
N ASP A 137 -15.25 -0.54 -7.10
CA ASP A 137 -16.39 -0.34 -7.99
C ASP A 137 -17.42 0.66 -7.43
N MET A 138 -17.14 1.29 -6.29
CA MET A 138 -18.08 2.20 -5.63
C MET A 138 -18.14 3.55 -6.34
N THR A 139 -19.34 3.96 -6.76
CA THR A 139 -19.61 5.31 -7.24
C THR A 139 -20.18 6.19 -6.13
N LYS A 140 -20.02 7.52 -6.25
CA LYS A 140 -20.58 8.46 -5.29
C LYS A 140 -22.10 8.28 -5.14
N ASP A 141 -22.83 8.19 -6.25
CA ASP A 141 -24.28 8.04 -6.23
C ASP A 141 -24.71 6.70 -5.62
N ALA A 142 -23.95 5.62 -5.85
CA ALA A 142 -24.22 4.33 -5.22
C ALA A 142 -24.02 4.40 -3.70
N PHE A 143 -22.96 5.08 -3.25
CA PHE A 143 -22.71 5.32 -1.83
C PHE A 143 -23.80 6.20 -1.19
N ASP A 144 -24.20 7.30 -1.84
CA ASP A 144 -25.26 8.18 -1.36
C ASP A 144 -26.60 7.44 -1.21
N ARG A 145 -26.94 6.56 -2.18
CA ARG A 145 -28.13 5.69 -2.09
C ARG A 145 -28.03 4.68 -0.96
N ALA A 146 -26.86 4.07 -0.78
CA ALA A 146 -26.64 3.13 0.32
C ALA A 146 -26.80 3.83 1.69
N LEU A 147 -26.27 5.04 1.83
CA LEU A 147 -26.43 5.86 3.03
C LEU A 147 -27.90 6.23 3.32
N ALA A 148 -28.69 6.51 2.29
CA ALA A 148 -30.10 6.86 2.46
C ALA A 148 -30.99 5.66 2.84
N ALA A 149 -30.54 4.44 2.54
CA ALA A 149 -31.24 3.20 2.86
C ALA A 149 -30.75 2.51 4.15
N ALA A 150 -29.57 2.92 4.65
CA ALA A 150 -28.97 2.34 5.84
C ALA A 150 -29.66 2.81 7.13
N PRO A 151 -29.70 1.97 8.19
CA PRO A 151 -29.99 2.43 9.55
C PRO A 151 -29.08 3.59 9.98
N ASP A 152 -29.56 4.46 10.86
CA ASP A 152 -28.87 5.70 11.25
C ASP A 152 -27.45 5.45 11.79
N ASP A 153 -27.27 4.42 12.63
CA ASP A 153 -25.99 4.04 13.21
C ASP A 153 -24.98 3.55 12.16
N LEU A 154 -25.42 2.74 11.20
CA LEU A 154 -24.59 2.32 10.07
C LEU A 154 -24.26 3.51 9.17
N ALA A 155 -25.22 4.39 8.90
CA ALA A 155 -25.02 5.57 8.07
C ALA A 155 -24.06 6.59 8.71
N GLU A 156 -24.05 6.69 10.04
CA GLU A 156 -23.03 7.44 10.79
C GLU A 156 -21.67 6.77 10.67
N ALA A 157 -21.58 5.47 10.93
CA ALA A 157 -20.34 4.72 10.84
C ALA A 157 -19.71 4.81 9.44
N LEU A 158 -20.49 4.66 8.36
CA LEU A 158 -20.04 4.79 6.97
C LEU A 158 -19.52 6.19 6.61
N ARG A 159 -19.98 7.24 7.32
CA ARG A 159 -19.50 8.63 7.13
C ARG A 159 -18.31 8.99 8.02
N SER A 160 -17.97 8.13 8.98
CA SER A 160 -16.91 8.40 9.95
C SER A 160 -15.55 8.59 9.26
N HIS A 161 -14.79 9.58 9.72
CA HIS A 161 -13.41 9.83 9.28
C HIS A 161 -12.42 8.74 9.67
N TYR A 162 -12.84 7.80 10.53
CA TYR A 162 -12.01 6.74 11.08
C TYR A 162 -12.50 5.35 10.69
N THR A 163 -13.23 5.24 9.59
CA THR A 163 -13.64 3.95 9.05
C THR A 163 -13.32 3.84 7.57
N VAL A 164 -13.16 2.61 7.13
CA VAL A 164 -13.01 2.24 5.73
C VAL A 164 -14.25 1.48 5.29
N VAL A 165 -14.79 1.82 4.12
CA VAL A 165 -15.97 1.16 3.58
C VAL A 165 -15.57 -0.12 2.84
N ARG A 166 -16.23 -1.22 3.18
CA ARG A 166 -16.03 -2.56 2.59
C ARG A 166 -17.38 -3.18 2.25
N ARG A 167 -17.37 -4.18 1.37
CA ARG A 167 -18.55 -5.02 1.09
C ARG A 167 -18.60 -6.20 2.05
N ASP A 168 -19.74 -6.44 2.69
CA ASP A 168 -20.02 -7.67 3.46
C ASP A 168 -20.28 -8.88 2.55
N GLU A 169 -20.55 -10.03 3.18
CA GLU A 169 -20.77 -11.31 2.48
C GLU A 169 -22.02 -11.29 1.59
N ASP A 170 -23.02 -10.48 1.94
CA ASP A 170 -24.28 -10.31 1.19
C ASP A 170 -24.17 -9.21 0.11
N GLY A 171 -23.00 -8.57 -0.01
CA GLY A 171 -22.74 -7.48 -0.95
C GLY A 171 -23.18 -6.09 -0.46
N GLY A 172 -23.72 -6.00 0.76
CA GLY A 172 -24.01 -4.78 1.50
C GLY A 172 -22.75 -4.03 1.92
N LEU A 173 -22.92 -2.84 2.51
CA LEU A 173 -21.79 -2.02 2.97
C LEU A 173 -21.60 -2.16 4.47
N ARG A 174 -20.34 -2.32 4.89
CA ARG A 174 -19.92 -2.17 6.28
C ARG A 174 -18.84 -1.11 6.42
N ALA A 175 -18.82 -0.47 7.58
CA ALA A 175 -17.76 0.43 8.01
C ALA A 175 -16.78 -0.36 8.88
N VAL A 176 -15.52 -0.45 8.46
CA VAL A 176 -14.44 -1.11 9.21
C VAL A 176 -13.61 -0.05 9.91
N PRO A 177 -13.55 -0.03 11.26
CA PRO A 177 -12.73 0.95 11.99
C PRO A 177 -11.25 0.89 11.60
N TYR A 178 -10.57 2.03 11.61
CA TYR A 178 -9.14 2.13 11.28
C TYR A 178 -8.27 1.29 12.21
N HIS A 179 -8.59 1.22 13.50
CA HIS A 179 -7.86 0.39 14.46
C HIS A 179 -7.97 -1.11 14.19
N GLU A 180 -8.97 -1.54 13.40
CA GLU A 180 -9.13 -2.91 12.92
C GLU A 180 -8.46 -3.10 11.55
N GLU A 181 -8.76 -2.24 10.57
CA GLU A 181 -8.21 -2.33 9.20
C GLU A 181 -6.68 -2.21 9.19
N TYR A 182 -6.12 -1.35 10.04
CA TYR A 182 -4.67 -1.08 10.15
C TYR A 182 -4.09 -1.57 11.48
N ALA A 183 -4.68 -2.62 12.05
CA ALA A 183 -4.38 -3.09 13.40
C ALA A 183 -2.88 -3.33 13.66
N GLU A 184 -2.15 -3.88 12.69
CA GLU A 184 -0.70 -4.12 12.83
C GLU A 184 0.07 -2.82 13.04
N GLU A 185 -0.13 -1.86 12.14
CA GLU A 185 0.56 -0.56 12.16
C GLU A 185 0.20 0.26 13.39
N VAL A 186 -1.10 0.39 13.68
CA VAL A 186 -1.57 1.26 14.75
C VAL A 186 -1.25 0.71 16.13
N ARG A 187 -1.25 -0.61 16.32
CA ARG A 187 -0.79 -1.23 17.58
C ARG A 187 0.71 -1.07 17.77
N PHE A 188 1.51 -1.23 16.71
CA PHE A 188 2.95 -1.01 16.77
C PHE A 188 3.27 0.44 17.15
N ALA A 189 2.65 1.41 16.48
CA ALA A 189 2.81 2.82 16.79
C ALA A 189 2.35 3.15 18.22
N ALA A 190 1.20 2.63 18.66
CA ALA A 190 0.71 2.82 20.02
C ALA A 190 1.70 2.30 21.08
N ASP A 191 2.31 1.13 20.88
CA ASP A 191 3.36 0.62 21.78
C ASP A 191 4.57 1.56 21.83
N ARG A 192 5.03 2.09 20.69
CA ARG A 192 6.14 3.07 20.66
C ARG A 192 5.79 4.35 21.41
N LEU A 193 4.58 4.87 21.24
CA LEU A 193 4.11 6.06 21.94
C LEU A 193 4.01 5.83 23.46
N ARG A 194 3.53 4.67 23.92
CA ARG A 194 3.52 4.32 25.35
C ARG A 194 4.92 4.24 25.93
N ARG A 195 5.87 3.62 25.21
CA ARG A 195 7.28 3.58 25.63
C ARG A 195 7.89 4.98 25.68
N ALA A 196 7.54 5.86 24.75
CA ALA A 196 8.00 7.24 24.76
C ALA A 196 7.38 8.03 25.93
N ALA A 197 6.10 7.79 26.23
CA ALA A 197 5.41 8.40 27.37
C ALA A 197 6.09 8.05 28.71
N ALA A 198 6.56 6.81 28.86
CA ALA A 198 7.31 6.38 30.04
C ALA A 198 8.66 7.10 30.23
N LEU A 199 9.21 7.70 29.16
CA LEU A 199 10.44 8.50 29.21
C LEU A 199 10.15 10.00 29.37
N ALA A 200 8.89 10.42 29.22
CA ALA A 200 8.51 11.83 29.24
C ALA A 200 8.44 12.37 30.67
N ARG A 201 9.34 13.33 30.97
CA ARG A 201 9.36 14.06 32.25
C ARG A 201 8.27 15.11 32.33
N ASP A 202 7.99 15.78 31.21
CA ASP A 202 6.91 16.75 31.12
C ASP A 202 5.55 16.01 31.23
N PRO A 203 4.69 16.37 32.21
CA PRO A 203 3.43 15.67 32.42
C PRO A 203 2.44 15.88 31.27
N GLY A 204 2.47 17.02 30.57
CA GLY A 204 1.62 17.30 29.43
C GLY A 204 1.95 16.39 28.24
N LEU A 205 3.24 16.31 27.89
CA LEU A 205 3.72 15.42 26.83
C LEU A 205 3.44 13.95 27.16
N ARG A 206 3.68 13.51 28.39
CA ARG A 206 3.35 12.14 28.81
C ARG A 206 1.86 11.84 28.59
N ARG A 207 1.00 12.73 29.05
CA ARG A 207 -0.46 12.61 28.90
C ARG A 207 -0.88 12.55 27.43
N TYR A 208 -0.36 13.45 26.60
CA TYR A 208 -0.63 13.44 25.16
C TYR A 208 -0.24 12.11 24.51
N LEU A 209 0.97 11.60 24.80
CA LEU A 209 1.46 10.36 24.21
C LEU A 209 0.63 9.14 24.64
N GLU A 210 0.21 9.08 25.90
CA GLU A 210 -0.68 8.02 26.41
C GLU A 210 -2.06 8.07 25.75
N LEU A 211 -2.65 9.26 25.64
CA LEU A 211 -3.96 9.45 25.00
C LEU A 211 -3.90 9.16 23.50
N ARG A 212 -2.84 9.59 22.81
CA ARG A 212 -2.67 9.31 21.38
C ARG A 212 -2.43 7.83 21.11
N ALA A 213 -1.66 7.14 21.97
CA ALA A 213 -1.50 5.70 21.89
C ALA A 213 -2.82 4.94 22.10
N ARG A 214 -3.69 5.44 22.98
CA ARG A 214 -5.05 4.90 23.15
C ARG A 214 -5.90 5.15 21.91
N ALA A 215 -5.93 6.38 21.40
CA ALA A 215 -6.72 6.75 20.24
C ALA A 215 -6.43 5.88 19.01
N LEU A 216 -5.14 5.58 18.74
CA LEU A 216 -4.73 4.70 17.65
C LEU A 216 -5.36 3.30 17.69
N VAL A 217 -5.75 2.81 18.88
CA VAL A 217 -6.32 1.46 19.05
C VAL A 217 -7.79 1.48 19.44
N THR A 218 -8.43 2.65 19.47
CA THR A 218 -9.87 2.81 19.78
C THR A 218 -10.63 3.71 18.81
N ASP A 219 -9.93 4.39 17.90
CA ASP A 219 -10.43 5.43 17.00
C ASP A 219 -11.12 6.63 17.69
N ASP A 220 -10.90 6.81 19.00
CA ASP A 220 -11.36 7.97 19.77
C ASP A 220 -10.23 8.99 19.93
N TYR A 221 -10.08 9.85 18.94
CA TYR A 221 -8.98 10.81 18.86
C TYR A 221 -9.21 12.09 19.66
N ARG A 222 -10.47 12.46 19.92
CA ARG A 222 -10.83 13.75 20.54
C ARG A 222 -10.13 14.01 21.89
N PRO A 223 -10.02 13.05 22.83
CA PRO A 223 -9.28 13.28 24.07
C PRO A 223 -7.80 13.59 23.84
N SER A 224 -7.18 12.95 22.84
CA SER A 224 -5.76 13.16 22.51
C SER A 224 -5.51 14.48 21.78
N ASP A 225 -6.47 14.95 20.99
CA ASP A 225 -6.37 16.21 20.25
C ASP A 225 -6.48 17.44 21.16
N MET A 226 -7.14 17.27 22.32
CA MET A 226 -7.32 18.30 23.35
C MET A 226 -6.29 18.19 24.49
N ALA A 227 -5.27 17.33 24.34
CA ALA A 227 -4.43 16.88 25.46
C ALA A 227 -3.39 17.91 25.94
#